data_AF-A0A453EDP0-F1
#
_entry.id   AF-A0A453EDP0-F1
#
_cell.length_a   1.000
_cell.length_b   1.000
_cell.length_c   1.000
_cell.angle_alpha   90.00
_cell.angle_beta   90.00
_cell.angle_gamma   90.00
#
_symmetry.space_group_name_H-M   'P 1'
#
loop_
_entity.id
_entity.type
_entity.pdbx_description
1 polymer ?
#
loop_
_entity_poly.entity_id
_entity_poly.type
_entity_poly.pdbx_seq_one_letter_code
_entity_poly.pdbx_strand_id
1 'polypeptide(L)' 'DGDLGRLEEQNEEILRFCEEAGISCVQYLPYYADQTGWQKKHFGPAKWARFMERKRKYDPKAILSRGQRIFTAPLA' A
#
# COMPACT_ATOMS: atom_id res chain seq x y z
N ASP A 1 -18.22 -9.41 -18.22
CA ASP A 1 -17.90 -8.15 -17.51
C ASP A 1 -19.14 -7.58 -16.80
N GLY A 2 -19.66 -8.27 -15.79
CA GLY A 2 -20.97 -7.93 -15.20
C GLY A 2 -21.00 -7.65 -13.68
N ASP A 3 -19.89 -7.81 -12.96
CA ASP A 3 -19.94 -7.71 -11.48
C ASP A 3 -18.66 -7.17 -10.82
N LEU A 4 -17.57 -7.00 -11.57
CA LEU A 4 -16.27 -6.60 -10.99
C LEU A 4 -16.37 -5.23 -10.29
N GLY A 5 -16.95 -4.22 -10.95
CA GLY A 5 -17.06 -2.89 -10.36
C GLY A 5 -17.90 -2.85 -9.09
N ARG A 6 -18.98 -3.64 -9.02
CA ARG A 6 -19.80 -3.76 -7.80
C ARG A 6 -19.03 -4.41 -6.66
N LEU A 7 -18.24 -5.44 -6.95
CA LEU A 7 -17.39 -6.11 -5.95
C LEU A 7 -16.24 -5.22 -5.48
N GLU A 8 -15.64 -4.43 -6.37
CA GLU A 8 -14.63 -3.43 -6.03
C GLU A 8 -15.20 -2.35 -5.13
N GLU A 9 -16.37 -1.80 -5.47
CA GLU A 9 -17.07 -0.82 -4.64
C GLU A 9 -17.36 -1.39 -3.25
N GLN A 10 -17.89 -2.62 -3.17
CA GLN A 10 -18.15 -3.29 -1.89
C GLN A 10 -16.88 -3.46 -1.03
N ASN A 11 -15.74 -3.78 -1.65
CA ASN A 11 -14.46 -3.86 -0.93
C ASN A 11 -14.06 -2.50 -0.35
N GLU A 12 -14.28 -1.41 -1.09
CA GLU A 12 -14.02 -0.05 -0.61
C GLU A 12 -14.95 0.35 0.55
N GLU A 13 -16.23 -0.06 0.51
CA GLU A 13 -17.17 0.19 1.60
C GLU A 13 -16.73 -0.46 2.91
N ILE A 14 -16.28 -1.71 2.85
CA ILE A 14 -15.80 -2.46 4.02
C ILE A 14 -14.56 -1.77 4.63
N LEU A 15 -13.61 -1.34 3.79
CA LEU A 15 -12.42 -0.64 4.26
C LEU A 15 -12.76 0.71 4.89
N ARG A 16 -13.70 1.45 4.29
CA ARG A 16 -14.19 2.73 4.82
C ARG A 16 -14.88 2.54 6.17
N PHE A 17 -15.72 1.52 6.32
CA PHE A 17 -16.33 1.17 7.60
C PHE A 17 -15.27 0.90 8.68
N CYS A 18 -14.22 0.15 8.38
CA CYS A 18 -13.13 -0.08 9.34
C CYS A 18 -12.45 1.23 9.78
N GLU A 19 -12.21 2.15 8.84
CA GLU A 19 -11.61 3.47 9.11
C GLU A 19 -12.53 4.33 10.01
N GLU A 20 -13.81 4.43 9.68
CA GLU A 20 -14.81 5.20 10.43
C GLU A 20 -15.09 4.63 11.84
N ALA A 21 -15.10 3.30 11.98
CA ALA A 21 -15.31 2.63 13.25
C ALA A 21 -14.04 2.55 14.13
N GLY A 22 -12.89 3.05 13.64
CA GLY A 22 -11.62 2.98 14.36
C GLY A 22 -11.06 1.55 14.50
N ILE A 23 -11.50 0.63 13.65
CA ILE A 23 -11.01 -0.76 13.65
C ILE A 23 -9.62 -0.76 13.04
N SER A 24 -8.61 -1.11 13.84
CA SER A 24 -7.25 -1.25 13.34
C SER A 24 -7.15 -2.49 12.43
N CYS A 25 -7.10 -2.26 11.12
CA CYS A 25 -6.93 -3.31 10.12
C CYS A 25 -5.77 -3.00 9.17
N VAL A 26 -5.11 -4.06 8.69
CA VAL A 26 -4.16 -4.00 7.57
C VAL A 26 -4.59 -5.02 6.52
N GLN A 27 -4.54 -4.63 5.25
CA GLN A 27 -4.84 -5.54 4.15
C GLN A 27 -3.70 -6.56 3.97
N TYR A 28 -4.06 -7.83 3.81
CA TYR A 28 -3.17 -8.88 3.32
C TYR A 28 -3.25 -8.91 1.78
N LEU A 29 -2.10 -9.04 1.11
CA LEU A 29 -1.98 -8.80 -0.34
C LEU A 29 -2.54 -7.42 -0.76
N PRO A 30 -2.10 -6.33 -0.11
CA PRO A 30 -2.65 -5.01 -0.34
C PRO A 30 -2.35 -4.48 -1.75
N TYR A 31 -3.24 -3.61 -2.23
CA TYR A 31 -2.95 -2.70 -3.33
C TYR A 31 -3.15 -1.25 -2.87
N TYR A 32 -2.12 -0.43 -3.06
CA TYR A 32 -2.23 1.01 -2.94
C TYR A 32 -1.65 1.65 -4.20
N ALA A 33 -2.33 2.69 -4.70
CA ALA A 33 -1.96 3.35 -5.94
C ALA A 33 -0.61 4.08 -5.88
N ASP A 34 -0.21 4.51 -4.68
CA ASP A 34 0.99 5.28 -4.43
C ASP A 34 1.67 4.96 -3.09
N GLN A 35 2.86 5.54 -2.92
CA GLN A 35 3.69 5.42 -1.73
C GLN A 35 3.01 5.96 -0.46
N THR A 36 2.15 6.97 -0.58
CA THR A 36 1.46 7.56 0.57
C THR A 36 0.50 6.57 1.19
N GLY A 37 -0.25 5.82 0.38
CA GLY A 37 -1.11 4.73 0.84
C GLY A 37 -0.31 3.66 1.60
N TRP A 38 0.81 3.23 1.03
CA TRP A 38 1.72 2.28 1.68
C TRP A 38 2.28 2.77 3.02
N GLN A 39 2.76 4.03 3.07
CA GLN A 39 3.32 4.60 4.29
C GLN A 39 2.26 4.77 5.38
N LYS A 40 1.13 5.42 5.04
CA LYS A 40 0.15 5.86 6.03
C LYS A 40 -0.81 4.74 6.44
N LYS A 41 -1.27 3.93 5.49
CA LYS A 41 -2.32 2.92 5.72
C LYS A 41 -1.78 1.52 5.99
N HIS A 42 -0.58 1.17 5.51
CA HIS A 42 -0.06 -0.21 5.64
C HIS A 42 1.11 -0.36 6.62
N PHE A 43 2.22 0.33 6.36
CA PHE A 43 3.44 0.15 7.18
C PHE A 43 3.37 0.94 8.49
N GLY A 44 2.81 2.16 8.45
CA GLY A 44 2.91 3.12 9.54
C GLY A 44 4.33 3.68 9.70
N PRO A 45 4.50 4.74 10.51
CA PRO A 45 5.73 5.55 10.54
C PRO A 45 6.98 4.74 10.92
N ALA A 46 6.87 3.89 11.96
CA ALA A 46 8.02 3.15 12.47
C ALA A 46 8.52 2.07 11.48
N LYS A 47 7.63 1.28 10.88
CA LYS A 47 8.04 0.23 9.93
C LYS A 47 8.41 0.82 8.57
N TRP A 48 7.80 1.93 8.18
CA TRP A 48 8.11 2.62 6.92
C TRP A 48 9.57 3.08 6.86
N ALA A 49 10.09 3.69 7.94
CA ALA A 49 11.48 4.14 7.98
C ALA A 49 12.48 2.99 7.72
N ARG A 50 12.27 1.84 8.37
CA ARG A 50 13.07 0.63 8.15
C ARG A 50 12.89 0.04 6.75
N PHE A 51 11.68 0.11 6.19
CA PHE A 51 11.40 -0.37 4.83
C PHE A 51 12.14 0.48 3.79
N MET A 52 12.12 1.81 3.95
CA MET A 52 12.87 2.77 3.13
C MET A 52 14.37 2.51 3.19
N GLU A 53 14.93 2.33 4.39
CA GLU A 53 16.36 2.03 4.58
C GLU A 53 16.77 0.77 3.80
N ARG A 54 15.99 -0.31 3.92
CA ARG A 54 16.24 -1.56 3.20
C ARG A 54 16.10 -1.39 1.69
N LYS A 55 15.11 -0.62 1.23
CA LYS A 55 14.95 -0.35 -0.20
C LYS A 55 16.15 0.40 -0.75
N ARG A 56 16.66 1.43 -0.07
CA ARG A 56 17.89 2.13 -0.47
C ARG A 56 19.11 1.20 -0.50
N LYS A 57 19.23 0.31 0.49
CA LYS A 57 20.37 -0.61 0.58
C LYS A 57 20.38 -1.68 -0.51
N TYR A 58 19.22 -2.25 -0.85
CA TYR A 58 19.15 -3.46 -1.68
C TYR A 58 18.55 -3.23 -3.07
N ASP A 59 17.77 -2.16 -3.29
CA ASP A 59 17.21 -1.79 -4.59
C ASP A 59 17.09 -0.26 -4.74
N PRO A 60 18.22 0.48 -4.73
CA PRO A 60 18.23 1.95 -4.81
C PRO A 60 17.63 2.48 -6.11
N LYS A 61 17.70 1.70 -7.20
CA LYS A 61 17.18 2.08 -8.52
C LYS A 61 15.69 1.75 -8.69
N ALA A 62 15.05 1.17 -7.66
CA ALA A 62 13.64 0.75 -7.69
C ALA A 62 13.29 -0.13 -8.90
N ILE A 63 14.17 -1.08 -9.25
CA ILE A 63 13.97 -1.95 -10.42
C ILE A 63 13.11 -3.18 -10.08
N LEU A 64 13.10 -3.63 -8.82
CA LEU A 64 12.44 -4.87 -8.41
C LEU A 64 10.96 -4.64 -8.08
N SER A 65 10.12 -5.57 -8.55
CA SER A 65 8.69 -5.68 -8.21
C SER A 65 7.86 -4.40 -8.39
N ARG A 66 8.08 -3.66 -9.50
CA ARG A 66 7.38 -2.39 -9.79
C ARG A 66 5.85 -2.48 -9.79
N GLY A 67 5.30 -3.66 -10.06
CA GLY A 67 3.85 -3.92 -10.00
C GLY A 67 3.21 -3.63 -8.64
N GLN A 68 4.00 -3.68 -7.55
CA GLN A 68 3.55 -3.33 -6.20
C GLN A 68 3.29 -1.82 -6.02
N ARG A 69 3.81 -0.97 -6.92
CA ARG A 69 3.67 0.50 -6.90
C ARG A 69 4.11 1.20 -5.60
N ILE A 70 4.89 0.52 -4.75
CA ILE A 70 5.48 1.15 -3.55
C ILE A 70 6.55 2.18 -3.93
N PHE A 71 7.36 1.86 -4.95
CA PHE A 71 8.41 2.71 -5.50
C PHE A 71 8.37 2.65 -7.02
N THR A 72 8.18 3.79 -7.66
CA THR A 72 8.04 3.92 -9.13
C THR A 72 9.22 4.64 -9.79
N ALA A 73 10.10 5.24 -9.00
CA ALA A 73 11.31 5.94 -9.43
C ALA A 73 12.48 5.63 -8.47
N PRO A 74 13.74 5.86 -8.91
CA PRO A 74 14.91 5.71 -8.05
C PRO A 74 14.81 6.50 -6.74
N LEU A 75 15.30 5.91 -5.65
CA LEU A 75 15.40 6.56 -4.36
C LEU A 75 16.75 7.25 -4.27
N ALA A 76 16.81 8.53 -4.64
CA ALA A 76 17.98 9.36 -4.39
C ALA A 76 18.39 9.34 -2.91
#